data_AF-A0A183V0U3-F1
#
_entry.id   AF-A0A183V0U3-F1
#
_cell.length_a   1.000
_cell.length_b   1.000
_cell.length_c   1.000
_cell.angle_alpha   90.00
_cell.angle_beta   90.00
_cell.angle_gamma   90.00
#
_symmetry.space_group_name_H-M   'P 1'
#
loop_
_entity.id
_entity.type
_entity.pdbx_description
1 polymer ?
#
loop_
_entity_poly.entity_id
_entity_poly.type
_entity_poly.pdbx_seq_one_letter_code
_entity_poly.pdbx_strand_id
1 'polypeptide(L)'
;MSESEGSDSSNSAIRTVGVSVSRDTGTKVDLILRVAGLRKRRNFFASLVSAFKKPSDPSRLCSNATFTSFNLTSSSLQMSIDVQSERKKRRKGNANRVDTYACSIRKFPTSVNPDSAEFEVMEPASGNCFILLTLIKTDNLSTNWKEFQDSNGTIDVSTL
;
A
#
# COMPACT_ATOMS: atom_id res chain seq x y z
N MET A 1 -8.49 22.39 44.86
CA MET A 1 -7.93 21.16 44.30
C MET A 1 -9.06 20.34 43.73
N SER A 2 -9.02 20.06 42.43
CA SER A 2 -9.38 18.78 41.83
C SER A 2 -8.95 18.83 40.38
N GLU A 3 -8.06 17.91 40.06
CA GLU A 3 -7.23 17.84 38.87
C GLU A 3 -8.01 17.33 37.66
N SER A 4 -7.57 17.83 36.51
CA SER A 4 -7.74 17.35 35.15
C SER A 4 -8.13 15.88 34.94
N GLU A 5 -9.22 15.64 34.20
CA GLU A 5 -9.31 14.48 33.31
C GLU A 5 -8.94 14.93 31.90
N GLY A 6 -7.68 14.68 31.54
CA GLY A 6 -7.20 14.80 30.17
C GLY A 6 -7.95 13.80 29.30
N SER A 7 -8.79 14.31 28.39
CA SER A 7 -9.29 13.53 27.28
C SER A 7 -8.10 13.18 26.39
N ASP A 8 -7.55 11.98 26.56
CA ASP A 8 -6.63 11.37 25.61
C ASP A 8 -7.37 11.29 24.27
N SER A 9 -7.15 12.31 23.45
CA SER A 9 -7.46 12.30 22.04
C SER A 9 -6.75 11.06 21.48
N SER A 10 -7.54 10.07 21.08
CA SER A 10 -7.03 8.90 20.37
C SER A 10 -6.46 9.40 19.05
N ASN A 11 -5.18 9.81 19.07
CA ASN A 11 -4.45 10.26 17.91
C ASN A 11 -4.48 9.09 16.93
N SER A 12 -5.29 9.22 15.89
CA SER A 12 -5.26 8.39 14.70
C SER A 12 -3.95 8.73 13.98
N ALA A 13 -2.83 8.28 14.54
CA ALA A 13 -1.51 8.53 13.98
C ALA A 13 -1.45 7.86 12.60
N ILE A 14 -1.18 8.65 11.57
CA ILE A 14 -0.95 8.17 10.21
C ILE A 14 0.31 7.30 10.25
N ARG A 15 0.19 6.04 9.83
CA ARG A 15 1.28 5.08 9.77
C ARG A 15 1.88 5.06 8.37
N THR A 16 3.16 4.76 8.25
CA THR A 16 3.81 4.64 6.93
C THR A 16 3.63 3.23 6.37
N VAL A 17 3.32 3.13 5.08
CA VAL A 17 3.32 1.86 4.33
C VAL A 17 4.77 1.43 4.11
N GLY A 18 5.09 0.17 4.42
CA GLY A 18 6.41 -0.38 4.09
C GLY A 18 6.50 -0.66 2.60
N VAL A 19 7.51 -0.13 1.91
CA VAL A 19 7.70 -0.31 0.47
C VAL A 19 8.95 -1.15 0.21
N SER A 20 8.83 -2.18 -0.64
CA SER A 20 9.99 -2.97 -1.07
C SER A 20 9.85 -3.40 -2.52
N VAL A 21 10.96 -3.44 -3.25
CA VAL A 21 11.03 -4.01 -4.61
C VAL A 21 11.14 -5.52 -4.47
N SER A 22 10.20 -6.25 -5.05
CA SER A 22 10.22 -7.71 -5.12
C SER A 22 11.05 -8.19 -6.29
N ARG A 23 10.86 -7.54 -7.45
CA ARG A 23 11.48 -7.92 -8.72
C ARG A 23 11.62 -6.69 -9.62
N ASP A 24 12.68 -6.66 -10.39
CA ASP A 24 12.88 -5.74 -11.50
C ASP A 24 13.45 -6.55 -12.68
N THR A 25 12.79 -6.52 -13.83
CA THR A 25 13.20 -7.23 -15.05
C THR A 25 13.72 -6.28 -16.14
N GLY A 26 14.09 -5.06 -15.77
CA GLY A 26 14.45 -3.98 -16.68
C GLY A 26 13.23 -3.20 -17.13
N THR A 27 12.22 -3.85 -17.72
CA THR A 27 11.00 -3.19 -18.21
C THR A 27 9.84 -3.19 -17.21
N LYS A 28 9.79 -4.16 -16.31
CA LYS A 28 8.72 -4.33 -15.32
C LYS A 28 9.32 -4.34 -13.92
N VAL A 29 8.64 -3.66 -12.99
CA VAL A 29 8.99 -3.63 -11.57
C VAL A 29 7.80 -4.04 -10.74
N ASP A 30 8.02 -4.94 -9.80
CA ASP A 30 7.04 -5.40 -8.84
C ASP A 30 7.36 -4.80 -7.47
N LEU A 31 6.46 -3.97 -6.94
CA LEU A 31 6.55 -3.39 -5.61
C LEU A 31 5.64 -4.15 -4.63
N ILE A 32 6.16 -4.45 -3.45
CA ILE A 32 5.40 -4.94 -2.30
C ILE A 32 5.13 -3.74 -1.38
N LEU A 33 3.86 -3.46 -1.17
CA LEU A 33 3.36 -2.47 -0.22
C LEU A 33 2.79 -3.20 1.00
N ARG A 34 3.47 -3.06 2.13
CA ARG A 34 3.15 -3.69 3.41
C ARG A 34 2.32 -2.76 4.27
N VAL A 35 1.09 -3.17 4.51
CA VAL A 35 0.13 -2.46 5.36
C VAL A 35 -0.31 -3.42 6.45
N ALA A 36 -0.04 -3.06 7.71
CA ALA A 36 -0.28 -3.98 8.81
C ALA A 36 -1.80 -4.19 9.03
N GLY A 37 -2.19 -5.44 9.25
CA GLY A 37 -3.58 -5.81 9.52
C GLY A 37 -4.46 -5.98 8.28
N LEU A 38 -3.92 -5.90 7.06
CA LEU A 38 -4.68 -6.23 5.85
C LEU A 38 -5.19 -7.68 5.88
N ARG A 39 -6.44 -7.86 5.47
CA ARG A 39 -7.08 -9.17 5.28
C ARG A 39 -7.63 -9.30 3.87
N LYS A 40 -7.19 -10.33 3.14
CA LYS A 40 -7.72 -10.68 1.83
C LYS A 40 -9.18 -11.13 1.95
N ARG A 41 -10.02 -10.69 1.00
CA ARG A 41 -11.43 -11.10 0.96
C ARG A 41 -11.54 -12.50 0.32
N ARG A 42 -11.91 -13.52 1.10
CA ARG A 42 -11.90 -14.95 0.69
C ARG A 42 -12.91 -15.36 -0.41
N ASN A 43 -13.89 -14.52 -0.77
CA ASN A 43 -15.02 -14.91 -1.63
C ASN A 43 -15.01 -14.34 -3.06
N PHE A 44 -13.89 -13.82 -3.57
CA PHE A 44 -13.77 -13.53 -5.00
C PHE A 44 -13.03 -14.67 -5.69
N PHE A 45 -13.81 -15.62 -6.20
CA PHE A 45 -13.33 -16.67 -7.08
C PHE A 45 -12.62 -16.05 -8.27
N ALA A 46 -11.46 -16.62 -8.58
CA ALA A 46 -10.68 -16.39 -9.79
C ALA A 46 -11.57 -16.47 -11.03
N SER A 47 -11.88 -15.31 -11.61
CA SER A 47 -12.61 -15.22 -12.87
C SER A 47 -12.24 -13.89 -13.52
N LEU A 48 -11.34 -13.98 -14.49
CA LEU A 48 -11.20 -13.09 -15.65
C LEU A 48 -10.78 -11.65 -15.30
N VAL A 49 -9.50 -11.31 -15.48
CA VAL A 49 -9.06 -10.68 -16.74
C VAL A 49 -10.13 -9.74 -17.30
N SER A 50 -10.11 -8.52 -16.78
CA SER A 50 -10.62 -7.31 -17.43
C SER A 50 -9.61 -6.23 -17.02
N ALA A 51 -8.41 -6.14 -17.61
CA ALA A 51 -8.20 -5.83 -19.02
C ALA A 51 -9.38 -4.97 -19.53
N PHE A 52 -9.35 -3.68 -19.17
CA PHE A 52 -9.97 -2.52 -19.82
C PHE A 52 -10.62 -1.47 -18.91
N LYS A 53 -10.75 -1.69 -17.60
CA LYS A 53 -11.02 -0.60 -16.64
C LYS A 53 -10.29 -0.87 -15.34
N LYS A 54 -9.40 0.06 -14.94
CA LYS A 54 -8.84 0.18 -13.59
C LYS A 54 -9.92 -0.25 -12.59
N PRO A 55 -9.65 -1.13 -11.59
CA PRO A 55 -10.56 -1.18 -10.45
C PRO A 55 -10.58 0.26 -9.93
N SER A 56 -11.70 0.95 -10.16
CA SER A 56 -11.87 2.36 -9.79
C SER A 56 -11.71 2.58 -8.29
N ASP A 57 -11.68 1.48 -7.52
CA ASP A 57 -11.42 1.47 -6.11
C ASP A 57 -10.74 0.15 -5.68
N PRO A 58 -9.43 0.16 -5.36
CA PRO A 58 -8.70 -0.98 -4.82
C PRO A 58 -9.20 -1.43 -3.43
N SER A 59 -10.11 -0.68 -2.77
CA SER A 59 -10.80 -1.12 -1.54
C SER A 59 -11.54 -2.46 -1.69
N ARG A 60 -12.01 -2.79 -2.90
CA ARG A 60 -12.76 -4.04 -3.15
C ARG A 60 -11.93 -5.30 -2.97
N LEU A 61 -10.61 -5.18 -2.97
CA LEU A 61 -9.67 -6.30 -2.85
C LEU A 61 -9.47 -6.76 -1.39
N CYS A 62 -9.78 -5.89 -0.42
CA CYS A 62 -9.59 -6.15 1.00
C CYS A 62 -10.95 -6.35 1.70
N SER A 63 -10.97 -7.18 2.74
CA SER A 63 -12.18 -7.36 3.56
C SER A 63 -12.34 -6.30 4.65
N ASN A 64 -11.25 -5.60 4.99
CA ASN A 64 -11.18 -4.68 6.11
C ASN A 64 -10.39 -3.40 5.78
N ALA A 65 -10.24 -3.04 4.51
CA ALA A 65 -9.49 -1.85 4.13
C ALA A 65 -10.19 -1.04 3.03
N THR A 66 -10.04 0.27 3.11
CA THR A 66 -10.57 1.23 2.15
C THR A 66 -9.46 2.17 1.72
N PHE A 67 -9.21 2.25 0.41
CA PHE A 67 -8.30 3.27 -0.11
C PHE A 67 -9.01 4.61 -0.08
N THR A 68 -8.50 5.53 0.73
CA THR A 68 -9.06 6.89 0.84
C THR A 68 -8.45 7.85 -0.18
N SER A 69 -7.25 7.54 -0.68
CA SER A 69 -6.67 8.22 -1.83
C SER A 69 -5.71 7.30 -2.59
N PHE A 70 -5.64 7.50 -3.90
CA PHE A 70 -4.66 6.85 -4.76
C PHE A 70 -4.37 7.74 -5.96
N ASN A 71 -3.12 8.13 -6.11
CA ASN A 71 -2.62 8.92 -7.23
C ASN A 71 -1.26 8.34 -7.66
N LEU A 72 -1.22 7.80 -8.88
CA LEU A 72 -0.02 7.30 -9.53
C LEU A 72 0.22 8.13 -10.78
N THR A 73 1.38 8.77 -10.85
CA THR A 73 1.83 9.49 -12.03
C THR A 73 2.96 8.70 -12.71
N SER A 74 3.55 9.26 -13.76
CA SER A 74 4.74 8.65 -14.36
C SER A 74 5.96 8.65 -13.44
N SER A 75 6.01 9.49 -12.41
CA SER A 75 7.20 9.64 -11.56
C SER A 75 6.94 9.52 -10.07
N SER A 76 5.68 9.42 -9.62
CA SER A 76 5.34 9.46 -8.20
C SER A 76 4.15 8.56 -7.85
N LEU A 77 4.09 8.16 -6.59
CA LEU A 77 2.96 7.45 -5.99
C LEU A 77 2.57 8.13 -4.69
N GLN A 78 1.29 8.46 -4.55
CA GLN A 78 0.69 8.87 -3.30
C GLN A 78 -0.57 8.06 -3.05
N MET A 79 -0.67 7.47 -1.87
CA MET A 79 -1.86 6.71 -1.50
C MET A 79 -2.09 6.71 0.00
N SER A 80 -3.36 6.57 0.38
CA SER A 80 -3.80 6.44 1.76
C SER A 80 -4.80 5.29 1.86
N ILE A 81 -4.65 4.45 2.88
CA ILE A 81 -5.49 3.30 3.16
C ILE A 81 -5.94 3.34 4.61
N ASP A 82 -7.23 3.28 4.83
CA ASP A 82 -7.82 3.05 6.13
C ASP A 82 -8.01 1.55 6.33
N VAL A 83 -7.43 0.99 7.40
CA VAL A 83 -7.56 -0.42 7.78
C VAL A 83 -8.36 -0.52 9.06
N GLN A 84 -9.48 -1.23 8.99
CA GLN A 84 -10.30 -1.57 10.14
C GLN A 84 -9.66 -2.74 10.88
N SER A 85 -9.22 -2.47 12.10
CA SER A 85 -8.70 -3.49 13.00
C SER A 85 -9.78 -3.93 13.98
N GLU A 86 -10.14 -5.21 13.94
CA GLU A 86 -10.91 -5.81 15.03
C GLU A 86 -9.96 -6.06 16.21
N ARG A 87 -10.21 -5.41 17.36
CA ARG A 87 -9.55 -5.83 18.59
C ARG A 87 -10.05 -7.22 18.97
N LYS A 88 -9.12 -8.16 19.20
CA LYS A 88 -9.41 -9.44 19.85
C LYS A 88 -10.20 -9.14 21.13
N LYS A 89 -11.42 -9.72 21.22
CA LYS A 89 -12.39 -9.61 22.34
C LYS A 89 -11.75 -9.24 23.68
N ARG A 90 -12.02 -8.03 24.19
CA ARG A 90 -12.24 -7.70 25.62
C ARG A 90 -12.37 -6.18 25.81
N ARG A 91 -13.62 -5.71 25.79
CA ARG A 91 -14.25 -4.76 26.74
C ARG A 91 -15.44 -4.09 26.05
N LYS A 92 -16.55 -4.02 26.79
CA LYS A 92 -17.82 -3.41 26.40
C LYS A 92 -17.54 -1.91 26.20
N GLY A 93 -17.39 -1.50 24.95
CA GLY A 93 -16.95 -0.15 24.56
C GLY A 93 -16.66 -0.15 23.07
N ASN A 94 -17.73 0.03 22.29
CA ASN A 94 -17.78 -0.23 20.86
C ASN A 94 -17.10 0.90 20.09
N ALA A 95 -15.88 0.68 19.60
CA ALA A 95 -15.30 1.50 18.53
C ALA A 95 -14.41 0.61 17.67
N ASN A 96 -14.83 0.36 16.43
CA ASN A 96 -13.97 -0.20 15.39
C ASN A 96 -12.79 0.76 15.22
N ARG A 97 -11.58 0.33 15.56
CA ARG A 97 -10.39 1.16 15.39
C ARG A 97 -9.99 1.16 13.91
N VAL A 98 -9.98 2.34 13.33
CA VAL A 98 -9.45 2.59 11.98
C VAL A 98 -8.01 3.10 12.13
N ASP A 99 -7.07 2.43 11.50
CA ASP A 99 -5.70 2.91 11.36
C ASP A 99 -5.48 3.37 9.91
N THR A 100 -5.04 4.62 9.73
CA THR A 100 -4.72 5.18 8.41
C THR A 100 -3.25 4.93 8.09
N TYR A 101 -2.98 4.41 6.90
CA TYR A 101 -1.65 4.17 6.37
C TYR A 101 -1.42 5.01 5.12
N ALA A 102 -0.31 5.73 5.07
CA ALA A 102 0.06 6.55 3.92
C ALA A 102 1.37 6.07 3.28
N CYS A 103 1.41 6.11 1.95
CA CYS A 103 2.61 5.96 1.15
C CYS A 103 2.79 7.23 0.32
N SER A 104 4.00 7.77 0.32
CA SER A 104 4.39 8.87 -0.56
C SER A 104 5.78 8.60 -1.11
N ILE A 105 5.85 8.37 -2.42
CA ILE A 105 7.07 8.33 -3.20
C ILE A 105 7.00 9.52 -4.13
N ARG A 106 7.81 10.56 -3.87
CA ARG A 106 7.75 11.81 -4.63
C ARG A 106 8.45 11.69 -5.99
N LYS A 107 9.50 10.86 -6.06
CA LYS A 107 10.20 10.60 -7.32
C LYS A 107 10.74 9.16 -7.36
N PHE A 108 10.25 8.36 -8.31
CA PHE A 108 10.80 7.04 -8.61
C PHE A 108 12.21 7.11 -9.21
N PRO A 109 12.99 6.01 -9.17
CA PRO A 109 14.31 5.95 -9.80
C PRO A 109 14.24 6.17 -11.32
N THR A 110 13.14 5.76 -11.95
CA THR A 110 12.84 5.96 -13.38
C THR A 110 11.35 6.21 -13.57
N SER A 111 10.96 6.72 -14.74
CA SER A 111 9.56 6.92 -15.11
C SER A 111 8.85 5.58 -15.36
N VAL A 112 7.55 5.56 -15.08
CA VAL A 112 6.64 4.43 -15.30
C VAL A 112 5.44 4.85 -16.14
N ASN A 113 4.73 3.88 -16.70
CA ASN A 113 3.42 4.07 -17.31
C ASN A 113 2.34 3.85 -16.24
N PRO A 114 1.64 4.90 -15.76
CA PRO A 114 0.61 4.76 -14.74
C PRO A 114 -0.64 4.02 -15.23
N ASP A 115 -0.90 4.01 -16.54
CA ASP A 115 -2.09 3.36 -17.11
C ASP A 115 -1.94 1.84 -17.25
N SER A 116 -0.71 1.33 -17.21
CA SER A 116 -0.41 -0.10 -17.21
C SER A 116 -0.21 -0.68 -15.80
N ALA A 117 -0.47 0.10 -14.75
CA ALA A 117 -0.26 -0.35 -13.38
C ALA A 117 -1.28 -1.41 -12.96
N GLU A 118 -0.81 -2.50 -12.34
CA GLU A 118 -1.65 -3.59 -11.85
C GLU A 118 -1.55 -3.71 -10.33
N PHE A 119 -2.68 -4.04 -9.68
CA PHE A 119 -2.79 -4.21 -8.23
C PHE A 119 -3.32 -5.59 -7.88
N GLU A 120 -2.62 -6.29 -7.00
CA GLU A 120 -3.07 -7.56 -6.44
C GLU A 120 -2.90 -7.58 -4.92
N VAL A 121 -3.86 -8.16 -4.20
CA VAL A 121 -3.69 -8.48 -2.77
C VAL A 121 -3.27 -9.92 -2.63
N MET A 122 -2.04 -10.12 -2.15
CA MET A 122 -1.45 -11.43 -1.94
C MET A 122 -1.55 -11.82 -0.46
N GLU A 123 -1.87 -13.10 -0.21
CA GLU A 123 -1.92 -13.70 1.12
C GLU A 123 -0.89 -14.86 1.15
N PRO A 124 0.33 -14.61 1.64
CA PRO A 124 1.33 -15.65 1.79
C PRO A 124 0.95 -16.62 2.93
N ALA A 125 1.58 -17.80 2.96
CA ALA A 125 1.38 -18.78 4.04
C ALA A 125 1.69 -18.22 5.45
N SER A 126 2.50 -17.16 5.53
CA SER A 126 2.78 -16.43 6.78
C SER A 126 1.59 -15.61 7.31
N GLY A 127 0.50 -15.50 6.54
CA GLY A 127 -0.78 -14.92 6.95
C GLY A 127 -0.88 -13.39 6.83
N ASN A 128 0.22 -12.67 6.70
CA ASN A 128 0.19 -11.22 6.54
C ASN A 128 -0.01 -10.83 5.08
N CYS A 129 -1.20 -10.32 4.75
CA CYS A 129 -1.49 -9.84 3.41
C CYS A 129 -0.63 -8.62 3.05
N PHE A 130 -0.31 -8.49 1.77
CA PHE A 130 0.34 -7.31 1.21
C PHE A 130 -0.26 -6.98 -0.16
N ILE A 131 -0.03 -5.76 -0.61
CA ILE A 131 -0.41 -5.32 -1.95
C ILE A 131 0.81 -5.46 -2.86
N LEU A 132 0.66 -6.18 -3.96
CA LEU A 132 1.60 -6.21 -5.07
C LEU A 132 1.17 -5.13 -6.07
N LEU A 133 2.07 -4.20 -6.36
CA LEU A 133 1.92 -3.16 -7.38
C LEU A 133 2.92 -3.43 -8.50
N THR A 134 2.42 -3.78 -9.67
CA THR A 134 3.23 -4.01 -10.87
C THR A 134 3.26 -2.74 -11.72
N LEU A 135 4.45 -2.26 -12.06
CA LEU A 135 4.68 -1.06 -12.86
C LEU A 135 5.50 -1.41 -14.11
N ILE A 136 5.25 -0.69 -15.21
CA ILE A 136 6.05 -0.78 -16.43
C ILE A 136 6.89 0.49 -16.56
N LYS A 137 8.21 0.35 -16.68
CA LYS A 137 9.11 1.49 -16.90
C LYS A 137 8.95 2.03 -18.31
N THR A 138 9.08 3.35 -18.44
CA THR A 138 9.00 4.05 -19.74
C THR A 138 10.32 4.70 -20.13
N ASP A 139 11.27 4.84 -19.20
CA ASP A 139 12.61 5.33 -19.48
C ASP A 139 13.68 4.56 -18.68
N ASN A 140 14.94 4.79 -19.04
CA ASN A 140 16.14 4.33 -18.33
C ASN A 140 16.05 2.87 -17.80
N LEU A 141 15.70 1.95 -18.70
CA LEU A 141 15.39 0.54 -18.39
C LEU A 141 16.53 -0.24 -17.74
N SER A 142 17.76 0.27 -17.84
CA SER A 142 18.95 -0.31 -17.20
C SER A 142 19.03 -0.05 -15.69
N THR A 143 18.29 0.93 -15.16
CA THR A 143 18.31 1.22 -13.73
C THR A 143 17.57 0.13 -12.97
N ASN A 144 18.29 -0.65 -12.17
CA ASN A 144 17.71 -1.71 -11.33
C ASN A 144 17.19 -1.12 -10.01
N TRP A 145 15.87 -1.10 -9.83
CA TRP A 145 15.22 -0.54 -8.65
C TRP A 145 15.49 -1.36 -7.39
N LYS A 146 15.75 -2.67 -7.51
CA LYS A 146 16.08 -3.52 -6.38
C LYS A 146 17.46 -3.18 -5.84
N GLU A 147 18.45 -3.10 -6.70
CA GLU A 147 19.82 -2.69 -6.33
C GLU A 147 19.84 -1.25 -5.80
N PHE A 148 19.07 -0.35 -6.43
CA PHE A 148 18.89 1.01 -5.95
C PHE A 148 18.32 1.02 -4.52
N GLN A 149 17.25 0.26 -4.26
CA GLN A 149 16.67 0.19 -2.93
C GLN A 149 17.64 -0.42 -1.90
N ASP A 150 18.35 -1.48 -2.27
CA ASP A 150 19.29 -2.14 -1.36
C ASP A 150 20.44 -1.21 -0.96
N SER A 151 20.84 -0.31 -1.88
CA SER A 151 21.90 0.68 -1.63
C SER A 151 21.43 1.87 -0.81
N ASN A 152 20.17 2.31 -0.99
CA ASN A 152 19.67 3.56 -0.44
C ASN A 152 18.63 3.41 0.68
N GLY A 153 18.13 2.19 0.92
CA GLY A 153 17.02 1.90 1.83
C GLY A 153 15.64 2.34 1.33
N THR A 154 15.55 3.00 0.17
CA THR A 154 14.33 3.60 -0.38
C THR A 154 14.36 3.61 -1.90
N ILE A 155 13.19 3.71 -2.52
CA ILE A 155 13.05 3.98 -3.96
C ILE A 155 12.62 5.42 -4.25
N ASP A 156 12.46 6.26 -3.21
CA ASP A 156 12.21 7.69 -3.41
C ASP A 156 13.54 8.43 -3.60
N VAL A 157 13.83 8.84 -4.83
CA VAL A 157 15.03 9.60 -5.16
C VAL A 157 15.06 10.95 -4.44
N SER A 158 13.89 11.51 -4.09
CA SER A 158 13.81 12.81 -3.42
C SER A 158 14.21 12.77 -1.94
N THR A 159 14.50 11.58 -1.39
CA THR A 159 14.96 11.41 -0.01
C THR A 159 16.47 11.16 0.08
N LEU A 160 17.18 11.21 -1.06
CA LEU A 160 18.63 11.05 -1.16
C LEU A 160 19.35 12.39 -1.15
#